data_AF-A0A2G6EZJ1-F1
#
_entry.id   AF-A0A2G6EZJ1-F1
#
_cell.length_a   1.000
_cell.length_b   1.000
_cell.length_c   1.000
_cell.angle_alpha   90.00
_cell.angle_beta   90.00
_cell.angle_gamma   90.00
#
_symmetry.space_group_name_H-M   'P 1'
#
loop_
_entity.id
_entity.type
_entity.pdbx_description
1 polymer ?
#
loop_
_entity_poly.entity_id
_entity_poly.type
_entity_poly.pdbx_seq_one_letter_code
_entity_poly.pdbx_strand_id
1 'polypeptide(L)'
;MAKFERKTYEKKAVVRDIASIEGMVDGTIGKINFGEVLAYNTTSKKWVKYENATHNTGVFLLGVAKKEIEEVTEDITISVLTQGELNREDIAAAKDDEILWSLLAKQGIYLL
;
A
#
# COMPACT_ATOMS: atom_id res chain seq x y z
N MET A 1 39.28 5.18 -15.08
CA MET A 1 38.49 4.54 -14.01
C MET A 1 37.03 4.88 -14.23
N ALA A 2 36.20 3.91 -14.64
CA ALA A 2 34.77 4.14 -14.78
C ALA A 2 34.17 4.34 -13.38
N LYS A 3 33.49 5.47 -13.19
CA LYS A 3 32.73 5.77 -11.97
C LYS A 3 31.62 4.71 -11.89
N PHE A 4 31.69 3.82 -10.91
CA PHE A 4 30.56 2.95 -10.60
C PHE A 4 29.45 3.84 -10.04
N GLU A 5 28.58 4.32 -10.93
CA GLU A 5 27.30 4.89 -10.52
C GLU A 5 26.48 3.74 -9.96
N ARG A 6 26.33 3.74 -8.64
CA ARG A 6 25.40 2.86 -7.95
C ARG A 6 24.01 3.26 -8.46
N LYS A 7 23.52 2.62 -9.52
CA LYS A 7 22.10 2.67 -9.87
C LYS A 7 21.37 2.33 -8.58
N THR A 8 20.65 3.29 -8.03
CA THR A 8 19.71 3.06 -6.95
C THR A 8 18.76 2.01 -7.48
N TYR A 9 19.00 0.74 -7.14
CA TYR A 9 18.07 -0.33 -7.43
C TYR A 9 16.79 0.11 -6.73
N GLU A 10 15.76 0.44 -7.51
CA GLU A 10 14.40 0.62 -6.99
C GLU A 10 14.17 -0.56 -6.06
N LYS A 11 13.99 -0.29 -4.77
CA LYS A 11 13.76 -1.32 -3.77
C LYS A 11 12.51 -2.05 -4.25
N LYS A 12 12.66 -3.24 -4.85
CA LYS A 12 11.53 -4.10 -5.22
C LYS A 12 10.98 -4.68 -3.94
N ALA A 13 10.29 -3.85 -3.19
CA ALA A 13 9.76 -4.20 -1.89
C ALA A 13 8.49 -5.09 -2.01
N VAL A 14 7.96 -5.23 -3.23
CA VAL A 14 7.08 -6.35 -3.61
C VAL A 14 7.93 -7.55 -4.01
N VAL A 15 7.87 -8.60 -3.18
CA VAL A 15 8.54 -9.88 -3.43
C VAL A 15 7.81 -10.65 -4.52
N ARG A 16 6.46 -10.61 -4.50
CA ARG A 16 5.61 -11.22 -5.52
C ARG A 16 4.34 -10.40 -5.74
N ASP A 17 4.11 -9.92 -6.96
CA ASP A 17 2.86 -9.27 -7.35
C ASP A 17 1.95 -10.32 -8.00
N ILE A 18 0.90 -10.75 -7.29
CA ILE A 18 -0.08 -11.72 -7.82
C ILE A 18 -1.23 -10.98 -8.48
N ALA A 19 -1.79 -9.99 -7.77
CA ALA A 19 -2.84 -9.14 -8.28
C ALA A 19 -2.64 -7.70 -7.81
N SER A 20 -2.74 -6.79 -8.76
CA SER A 20 -2.77 -5.36 -8.54
C SER A 20 -3.91 -4.75 -9.33
N ILE A 21 -4.57 -3.76 -8.75
CA ILE A 21 -5.65 -3.03 -9.40
C ILE A 21 -5.27 -1.56 -9.56
N GLU A 22 -5.74 -0.96 -10.64
CA GLU A 22 -5.73 0.50 -10.74
C GLU A 22 -6.85 1.05 -9.88
N GLY A 23 -6.47 1.93 -8.95
CA GLY A 23 -7.37 2.50 -7.97
C GLY A 23 -7.20 4.00 -7.89
N MET A 24 -8.32 4.71 -7.82
CA MET A 24 -8.32 6.14 -7.56
C MET A 24 -8.08 6.36 -6.06
N VAL A 25 -7.06 7.15 -5.73
CA VAL A 25 -6.75 7.57 -4.37
C VAL A 25 -7.33 8.95 -4.13
N ASP A 26 -7.85 9.16 -2.93
CA ASP A 26 -8.41 10.44 -2.52
C ASP A 26 -7.35 11.56 -2.51
N GLY A 27 -7.66 12.68 -3.16
CA GLY A 27 -6.83 13.88 -3.22
C GLY A 27 -6.47 14.49 -1.86
N THR A 28 -7.16 14.11 -0.78
CA THR A 28 -6.88 14.58 0.57
C THR A 28 -5.84 13.74 1.32
N ILE A 29 -5.36 12.63 0.73
CA ILE A 29 -4.41 11.72 1.38
C ILE A 29 -3.02 12.35 1.61
N GLY A 30 -2.68 13.40 0.86
CA GLY A 30 -1.38 14.07 0.94
C GLY A 30 -0.25 13.19 0.40
N LYS A 31 0.71 12.80 1.24
CA LYS A 31 1.85 11.96 0.82
C LYS A 31 1.52 10.47 0.93
N ILE A 32 1.86 9.68 -0.09
CA ILE A 32 1.77 8.22 -0.08
C ILE A 32 3.17 7.65 -0.09
N ASN A 33 3.53 6.86 0.91
CA ASN A 33 4.81 6.14 0.91
C ASN A 33 4.69 4.83 0.15
N PHE A 34 5.82 4.33 -0.36
CA PHE A 34 5.87 2.91 -0.74
C PHE A 34 5.48 2.05 0.49
N GLY A 35 4.66 1.02 0.28
CA GLY A 35 4.28 0.11 1.34
C GLY A 35 3.22 0.68 2.29
N GLU A 36 2.68 1.86 2.00
CA GLU A 36 1.54 2.42 2.70
C GLU A 36 0.33 1.50 2.49
N VAL A 37 -0.32 1.12 3.59
CA VAL A 37 -1.57 0.38 3.52
C VAL A 37 -2.71 1.36 3.25
N LEU A 38 -3.51 1.01 2.26
CA LEU A 38 -4.69 1.75 1.85
C LEU A 38 -5.93 0.90 2.12
N ALA A 39 -7.03 1.56 2.46
CA ALA A 39 -8.34 0.95 2.59
C ALA A 39 -9.27 1.50 1.51
N TYR A 40 -10.01 0.63 0.86
CA TYR A 40 -11.00 1.05 -0.13
C TYR A 40 -12.26 1.54 0.58
N ASN A 41 -12.59 2.82 0.39
CA ASN A 41 -13.82 3.42 0.86
C ASN A 41 -14.93 3.17 -0.17
N THR A 42 -15.92 2.36 0.18
CA THR A 42 -17.03 1.98 -0.70
C THR A 42 -18.01 3.14 -0.98
N THR A 43 -18.07 4.13 -0.10
CA THR A 43 -18.93 5.32 -0.25
C THR A 43 -18.35 6.28 -1.26
N SER A 44 -17.07 6.68 -1.09
CA SER A 44 -16.40 7.58 -2.03
C SER A 44 -15.86 6.87 -3.28
N LYS A 45 -15.82 5.53 -3.26
CA LYS A 45 -15.23 4.68 -4.30
C LYS A 45 -13.74 4.99 -4.56
N LYS A 46 -13.03 5.32 -3.48
CA LYS A 46 -11.63 5.73 -3.50
C LYS A 46 -10.82 4.97 -2.46
N TRP A 47 -9.55 4.82 -2.75
CA TRP A 47 -8.56 4.40 -1.76
C TRP A 47 -8.25 5.56 -0.83
N VAL A 48 -8.30 5.28 0.46
CA VAL A 48 -7.94 6.22 1.53
C VAL A 48 -6.83 5.60 2.37
N LYS A 49 -6.17 6.43 3.18
CA LYS A 49 -5.18 5.92 4.13
C LYS A 49 -5.84 4.95 5.11
N TYR A 50 -5.18 3.83 5.37
CA TYR A 50 -5.63 2.92 6.41
C TYR A 50 -5.39 3.53 7.79
N GLU A 51 -6.38 3.42 8.67
CA GLU A 51 -6.29 3.81 10.09
C GLU A 51 -6.76 2.65 10.96
N ASN A 52 -6.25 2.48 12.19
CA ASN A 52 -6.64 1.34 13.04
C ASN A 52 -8.15 1.31 13.35
N ALA A 53 -8.81 2.47 13.40
CA ALA A 53 -10.26 2.57 13.58
C ALA A 53 -11.03 1.97 12.39
N THR A 54 -10.40 1.90 11.21
CA THR A 54 -10.95 1.30 10.01
C THR A 54 -11.43 -0.12 10.31
N HIS A 55 -10.73 -0.93 11.11
CA HIS A 55 -11.13 -2.29 11.53
C HIS A 55 -12.62 -2.52 11.85
N ASN A 56 -13.33 -1.51 12.36
CA ASN A 56 -14.70 -1.63 12.86
C ASN A 56 -15.80 -1.59 11.78
N THR A 57 -15.49 -1.21 10.53
CA THR A 57 -16.51 -1.09 9.46
C THR A 57 -16.81 -2.39 8.69
N GLY A 58 -16.17 -3.52 9.02
CA GLY A 58 -16.60 -4.88 8.65
C GLY A 58 -16.37 -5.36 7.21
N VAL A 59 -16.04 -4.49 6.25
CA VAL A 59 -15.68 -4.87 4.87
C VAL A 59 -14.53 -4.00 4.38
N PHE A 60 -13.32 -4.54 4.38
CA PHE A 60 -12.14 -3.87 3.85
C PHE A 60 -11.64 -4.61 2.64
N LEU A 61 -11.62 -3.94 1.50
CA LEU A 61 -10.58 -4.22 0.53
C LEU A 61 -9.38 -3.38 0.95
N LEU A 62 -8.35 -4.04 1.44
CA LEU A 62 -7.06 -3.45 1.75
C LEU A 62 -6.17 -3.46 0.51
N GLY A 63 -5.13 -2.66 0.52
CA GLY A 63 -4.17 -2.67 -0.55
C GLY A 63 -2.89 -2.01 -0.12
N VAL A 64 -1.83 -2.24 -0.88
CA VAL A 64 -0.51 -1.65 -0.59
C VAL A 64 -0.04 -0.81 -1.75
N ALA A 65 0.35 0.43 -1.46
CA ALA A 65 0.91 1.32 -2.46
C ALA A 65 2.27 0.80 -2.95
N LYS A 66 2.41 0.61 -4.27
CA LYS A 66 3.64 0.11 -4.90
C LYS A 66 4.61 1.21 -5.33
N LYS A 67 4.26 2.48 -5.09
CA LYS A 67 5.07 3.65 -5.44
C LYS A 67 4.90 4.73 -4.39
N GLU A 68 5.96 5.49 -4.18
CA GLU A 68 5.93 6.71 -3.38
C GLU A 68 5.41 7.89 -4.23
N ILE A 69 4.61 8.75 -3.61
CA ILE A 69 4.04 9.94 -4.21
C ILE A 69 4.17 11.07 -3.18
N GLU A 70 5.03 12.03 -3.49
CA GLU A 70 5.41 13.11 -2.55
C GLU A 70 4.25 14.04 -2.21
N GLU A 71 3.35 14.27 -3.16
CA GLU A 71 2.20 15.15 -2.97
C GLU A 71 1.03 14.68 -3.82
N VAL A 72 -0.11 14.46 -3.18
CA VAL A 72 -1.40 14.23 -3.81
C VAL A 72 -2.28 15.42 -3.45
N THR A 73 -2.53 16.29 -4.43
CA THR A 73 -3.39 17.49 -4.30
C THR A 73 -4.74 17.34 -4.98
N GLU A 74 -4.90 16.28 -5.77
CA GLU A 74 -6.10 15.92 -6.51
C GLU A 74 -6.24 14.40 -6.56
N ASP A 75 -7.41 13.90 -6.96
CA ASP A 75 -7.60 12.46 -7.10
C ASP A 75 -6.66 11.90 -8.17
N ILE A 76 -5.89 10.88 -7.81
CA ILE A 76 -4.93 10.26 -8.73
C ILE A 76 -5.17 8.76 -8.86
N THR A 77 -4.88 8.21 -10.04
CA THR A 77 -4.90 6.76 -10.24
C THR A 77 -3.52 6.17 -9.95
N ILE A 78 -3.49 5.16 -9.09
CA ILE A 78 -2.26 4.42 -8.76
C ILE A 78 -2.50 2.93 -8.90
N SER A 79 -1.43 2.18 -9.13
CA SER A 79 -1.48 0.72 -9.03
C SER A 79 -1.34 0.30 -7.57
N VAL A 80 -2.38 -0.33 -7.03
CA VAL A 80 -2.47 -0.82 -5.66
C VAL A 80 -2.34 -2.33 -5.66
N LEU A 81 -1.41 -2.88 -4.88
CA LEU A 81 -1.28 -4.32 -4.69
C LEU A 81 -2.45 -4.82 -3.83
N THR A 82 -3.21 -5.80 -4.32
CA THR A 82 -4.34 -6.39 -3.57
C THR A 82 -4.10 -7.85 -3.19
N GLN A 83 -3.19 -8.54 -3.87
CA GLN A 83 -2.72 -9.89 -3.53
C GLN A 83 -1.25 -10.05 -3.90
N GLY A 84 -0.45 -10.66 -3.02
CA GLY A 84 0.98 -10.80 -3.26
C GLY A 84 1.79 -11.07 -2.00
N GLU A 85 3.09 -10.90 -2.12
CA GLU A 85 4.07 -11.06 -1.05
C GLU A 85 4.94 -9.80 -0.97
N LEU A 86 5.17 -9.33 0.26
CA LEU A 86 5.95 -8.14 0.59
C LEU A 86 6.83 -8.45 1.80
N ASN A 87 7.95 -7.75 2.00
CA ASN A 87 8.66 -7.86 3.27
C ASN A 87 7.92 -7.04 4.33
N ARG A 88 7.81 -7.56 5.56
CA ARG A 88 7.16 -6.84 6.66
C ARG A 88 7.82 -5.49 6.97
N GLU A 89 9.13 -5.39 6.77
CA GLU A 89 9.90 -4.14 6.97
C GLU A 89 9.55 -3.01 6.00
N ASP A 90 8.93 -3.35 4.86
CA ASP A 90 8.57 -2.41 3.82
C ASP A 90 7.17 -1.84 3.99
N ILE A 91 6.36 -2.35 4.93
CA ILE A 91 5.05 -1.79 5.23
C ILE A 91 5.19 -0.56 6.13
N ALA A 92 4.67 0.57 5.68
CA ALA A 92 4.71 1.84 6.41
C ALA A 92 3.69 1.91 7.56
N ALA A 93 2.69 1.00 7.59
CA ALA A 93 1.67 0.93 8.63
C ALA A 93 2.22 0.40 9.97
N ALA A 94 1.55 0.73 11.07
CA ALA A 94 1.99 0.50 12.44
C ALA A 94 2.52 -0.94 12.64
N LYS A 95 3.82 -1.05 12.93
CA LYS A 95 4.54 -2.33 13.14
C LYS A 95 3.88 -3.23 14.19
N ASP A 96 3.07 -2.63 15.05
CA ASP A 96 2.42 -3.21 16.23
C ASP A 96 0.92 -3.55 16.04
N ASP A 97 0.37 -3.38 14.82
CA ASP A 97 -1.02 -3.75 14.52
C ASP A 97 -1.12 -5.22 14.04
N GLU A 98 -1.19 -6.16 14.99
CA GLU A 98 -1.33 -7.59 14.69
C GLU A 98 -2.64 -7.95 13.96
N ILE A 99 -3.67 -7.13 14.14
CA ILE A 99 -4.96 -7.32 13.48
C ILE A 99 -4.80 -7.00 11.99
N LEU A 100 -4.12 -5.91 11.65
CA LEU A 100 -3.81 -5.55 10.27
C LEU A 100 -3.09 -6.68 9.53
N TRP A 101 -2.10 -7.32 10.14
CA TRP A 101 -1.39 -8.47 9.53
C TRP A 101 -2.33 -9.62 9.21
N SER A 102 -3.24 -9.92 10.14
CA SER A 102 -4.25 -10.95 9.94
C SER A 102 -5.22 -10.59 8.82
N LEU A 103 -5.57 -9.31 8.67
CA LEU A 103 -6.47 -8.83 7.61
C LEU A 103 -5.82 -8.86 6.24
N LEU A 104 -4.56 -8.41 6.11
CA LEU A 104 -3.79 -8.50 4.88
C LEU A 104 -3.66 -9.96 4.42
N ALA A 105 -3.33 -10.86 5.35
CA ALA A 105 -3.23 -12.29 5.05
C ALA A 105 -4.57 -12.90 4.60
N LYS A 106 -5.70 -12.51 5.22
CA LYS A 106 -7.04 -12.94 4.80
C LYS A 106 -7.39 -12.53 3.37
N GLN A 107 -6.85 -11.41 2.90
CA GLN A 107 -7.04 -10.96 1.52
C GLN A 107 -6.09 -11.63 0.52
N GLY A 108 -4.98 -12.19 1.00
CA GLY A 108 -3.93 -12.79 0.17
C GLY A 108 -2.72 -11.89 -0.02
N ILE A 109 -2.50 -10.90 0.85
CA ILE A 109 -1.26 -10.14 0.95
C ILE A 109 -0.45 -10.73 2.11
N TYR A 110 0.58 -11.50 1.78
CA TYR A 110 1.44 -12.16 2.77
C TYR A 110 2.68 -11.31 3.04
N LEU A 111 3.04 -11.23 4.32
CA LEU A 111 4.22 -10.52 4.77
C LEU A 111 5.28 -11.54 5.18
N LEU A 112 6.48 -11.40 4.60
CA LEU A 112 7.66 -12.19 4.91
C LEU A 112 8.49 -11.55 6.02
#